data_AF-A0AAV9B584-F1
#
_entry.id   AF-A0AAV9B584-F1
#
_cell.length_a   1.000
_cell.length_b   1.000
_cell.length_c   1.000
_cell.angle_alpha   90.00
_cell.angle_beta   90.00
_cell.angle_gamma   90.00
#
_symmetry.space_group_name_H-M   'P 1'
#
loop_
_entity.id
_entity.type
_entity.pdbx_description
1 polymer ?
#
loop_
_entity_poly.entity_id
_entity_poly.type
_entity_poly.pdbx_seq_one_letter_code
_entity_poly.pdbx_strand_id
1 'polypeptide(L)'
;MDDDHGEGTSRRSSSRLRKVAPKMVAALTSADNRTQATMARLEALENDNAGAEVVDVDDEDASLDDDDQAYMKRQLKNTKRKTRQAKALENAKKAPRTFMELLNDANLEALPPHVPSYLRAAVGPPSATSRRHFCTVCGFTANYTCVRCGVRFCSIRCQVIHNDTRCLKFVA
;
A
#
# COMPACT_ATOMS: atom_id res chain seq x y z
N MET A 1 -17.02 55.39 -0.35
CA MET A 1 -18.08 54.37 -0.40
C MET A 1 -18.06 53.78 -1.78
N ASP A 2 -17.65 52.55 -2.07
CA ASP A 2 -16.91 51.49 -1.40
C ASP A 2 -16.49 50.56 -2.56
N ASP A 3 -15.38 49.88 -2.37
CA ASP A 3 -14.69 48.95 -3.25
C ASP A 3 -15.53 47.74 -3.72
N ASP A 4 -15.20 47.15 -4.88
CA ASP A 4 -15.16 45.68 -4.99
C ASP A 4 -14.20 45.18 -6.09
N HIS A 5 -13.39 44.21 -5.71
CA HIS A 5 -12.24 43.66 -6.42
C HIS A 5 -12.64 42.59 -7.44
N GLY A 6 -12.17 42.73 -8.69
CA GLY A 6 -12.28 41.71 -9.72
C GLY A 6 -10.92 41.23 -10.26
N GLU A 7 -9.96 40.89 -9.40
CA GLU A 7 -8.70 40.25 -9.83
C GLU A 7 -8.91 38.77 -10.15
N GLY A 8 -9.49 38.51 -11.32
CA GLY A 8 -9.32 37.24 -12.01
C GLY A 8 -7.90 37.17 -12.56
N THR A 9 -7.03 36.36 -11.94
CA THR A 9 -5.65 36.13 -12.39
C THR A 9 -5.61 35.79 -13.89
N SER A 10 -5.31 36.80 -14.72
CA SER A 10 -5.24 36.65 -16.17
C SER A 10 -4.00 35.83 -16.48
N ARG A 11 -4.18 34.52 -16.63
CA ARG A 11 -3.11 33.59 -16.95
C ARG A 11 -2.49 34.03 -18.27
N ARG A 12 -1.28 34.57 -18.20
CA ARG A 12 -0.47 35.00 -19.33
C ARG A 12 -0.20 33.79 -20.23
N SER A 13 -1.09 33.53 -21.18
CA SER A 13 -0.94 32.44 -22.13
C SER A 13 -0.20 32.95 -23.36
N SER A 14 0.76 32.14 -23.83
CA SER A 14 1.52 32.44 -25.04
C SER A 14 0.58 32.39 -26.25
N SER A 15 0.56 33.45 -27.07
CA SER A 15 -0.17 33.52 -28.34
C SER A 15 0.42 32.63 -29.44
N ARG A 16 1.49 31.91 -29.15
CA ARG A 16 2.16 31.04 -30.12
C ARG A 16 1.34 29.77 -30.32
N LEU A 17 0.74 29.64 -31.51
CA LEU A 17 0.06 28.42 -31.94
C LEU A 17 1.03 27.23 -31.81
N ARG A 18 0.77 26.34 -30.84
CA ARG A 18 1.52 25.10 -30.68
C ARG A 18 1.14 24.16 -31.81
N LYS A 19 1.97 24.08 -32.85
CA LYS A 19 1.82 23.11 -33.92
C LYS A 19 2.26 21.75 -33.39
N VAL A 20 1.30 20.84 -33.20
CA VAL A 20 1.60 19.44 -32.91
C VAL A 20 1.90 18.74 -34.22
N ALA A 21 3.02 18.01 -34.28
CA ALA A 21 3.40 17.29 -35.49
C ALA A 21 2.32 16.26 -35.86
N PRO A 22 2.00 16.06 -37.15
CA PRO A 22 0.94 15.13 -37.58
C PRO A 22 1.18 13.68 -37.10
N LYS A 23 2.44 13.28 -36.96
CA LYS A 23 2.82 11.98 -36.38
C LYS A 23 2.45 11.86 -34.90
N MET A 24 2.54 12.95 -34.14
CA MET A 24 2.12 12.99 -32.73
C MET A 24 0.59 12.97 -32.61
N VAL A 25 -0.11 13.65 -33.53
CA VAL A 25 -1.59 13.59 -33.58
C VAL A 25 -2.07 12.17 -33.87
N ALA A 26 -1.48 11.51 -34.88
CA ALA A 26 -1.81 10.12 -35.21
C ALA A 26 -1.50 9.15 -34.06
N ALA A 27 -0.39 9.38 -33.35
CA ALA A 27 -0.06 8.57 -32.19
C ALA A 27 -1.09 8.72 -31.05
N LEU A 28 -1.57 9.94 -30.80
CA LEU A 28 -2.57 10.23 -29.77
C LEU A 28 -3.98 9.74 -30.14
N THR A 29 -4.33 9.70 -31.43
CA THR A 29 -5.64 9.21 -31.89
C THR A 29 -5.69 7.70 -32.09
N SER A 30 -4.54 7.02 -32.21
CA SER A 30 -4.52 5.56 -32.28
C SER A 30 -5.06 4.94 -30.98
N ALA A 31 -5.87 3.89 -31.11
CA ALA A 31 -6.37 3.13 -29.97
C ALA A 31 -5.22 2.32 -29.34
N ASP A 32 -4.35 1.75 -30.17
CA ASP A 32 -3.24 0.89 -29.73
C ASP A 32 -2.20 1.63 -28.88
N ASN A 33 -1.83 2.86 -29.24
CA ASN A 33 -0.90 3.61 -28.38
C ASN A 33 -1.56 4.04 -27.07
N ARG A 34 -2.88 4.27 -27.08
CA ARG A 34 -3.62 4.58 -25.85
C ARG A 34 -3.65 3.38 -24.93
N THR A 35 -3.95 2.18 -25.44
CA THR A 35 -3.94 0.94 -24.65
C THR A 35 -2.54 0.62 -24.15
N GLN A 36 -1.51 0.80 -24.99
CA GLN A 36 -0.11 0.59 -24.57
C GLN A 36 0.34 1.59 -23.50
N ALA A 37 -0.04 2.86 -23.61
CA ALA A 37 0.24 3.87 -22.59
C ALA A 37 -0.50 3.58 -21.27
N THR A 38 -1.73 3.06 -21.34
CA THR A 38 -2.45 2.64 -20.12
C THR A 38 -1.81 1.41 -19.48
N MET A 39 -1.43 0.40 -20.26
CA MET A 39 -0.74 -0.79 -19.74
C MET A 39 0.59 -0.44 -19.09
N ALA A 40 1.42 0.38 -19.74
CA ALA A 40 2.69 0.83 -19.16
C ALA A 40 2.50 1.62 -17.86
N ARG A 41 1.39 2.35 -17.74
CA ARG A 41 1.05 3.07 -16.50
C ARG A 41 0.55 2.12 -15.40
N LEU A 42 -0.22 1.09 -15.74
CA LEU A 42 -0.65 0.05 -14.80
C LEU A 42 0.54 -0.75 -14.30
N GLU A 43 1.41 -1.22 -15.20
CA GLU A 43 2.64 -1.96 -14.86
C GLU A 43 3.56 -1.16 -13.91
N ALA A 44 3.66 0.17 -14.10
CA ALA A 44 4.41 1.02 -13.18
C ALA A 44 3.79 1.07 -11.78
N LEU A 45 2.46 1.18 -11.69
CA LEU A 45 1.75 1.18 -10.40
C LEU A 45 1.79 -0.19 -9.72
N GLU A 46 1.74 -1.27 -10.48
CA GLU A 46 1.89 -2.65 -9.99
C GLU A 46 3.30 -2.91 -9.47
N ASN A 47 4.34 -2.39 -10.14
CA ASN A 47 5.73 -2.49 -9.67
C ASN A 47 5.99 -1.67 -8.39
N ASP A 48 5.28 -0.56 -8.19
CA ASP A 48 5.39 0.28 -6.98
C ASP A 48 4.62 -0.30 -5.79
N ASN A 49 3.61 -1.13 -6.04
CA ASN A 49 2.83 -1.81 -5.01
C ASN A 49 3.42 -3.21 -4.74
N ALA A 50 4.35 -3.32 -3.79
CA ALA A 50 4.90 -4.61 -3.32
C ALA A 50 3.88 -5.48 -2.54
N GLY A 51 2.61 -5.44 -2.94
CA GLY A 51 1.49 -6.12 -2.29
C GLY A 51 0.97 -7.26 -3.15
N ALA A 52 1.39 -8.48 -2.80
CA ALA A 52 0.74 -9.75 -3.10
C ALA A 52 0.18 -9.89 -4.54
N GLU A 53 1.08 -10.02 -5.52
CA GLU A 53 0.73 -10.81 -6.70
C GLU A 53 0.47 -12.25 -6.25
N VAL A 54 -0.73 -12.73 -6.52
CA VAL A 54 -1.06 -14.15 -6.41
C VAL A 54 -0.07 -14.86 -7.32
N VAL A 55 0.65 -15.84 -6.78
CA VAL A 55 1.55 -16.66 -7.59
C VAL A 55 0.68 -17.42 -8.57
N ASP A 56 0.51 -16.92 -9.79
CA ASP A 56 0.06 -17.73 -10.90
C ASP A 56 1.18 -18.73 -11.15
N VAL A 57 0.96 -19.94 -10.65
CA VAL A 57 1.77 -21.11 -10.98
C VAL A 57 1.42 -21.47 -12.42
N ASP A 58 1.98 -20.74 -13.38
CA ASP A 58 2.01 -21.19 -14.77
C ASP A 58 2.98 -22.36 -14.88
N ASP A 59 2.44 -23.54 -14.57
CA ASP A 59 3.05 -24.87 -14.74
C ASP A 59 2.85 -25.35 -16.20
N GLU A 60 3.12 -24.49 -17.19
CA GLU A 60 3.10 -24.88 -18.61
C GLU A 60 4.45 -24.59 -19.28
N ASP A 61 5.43 -25.45 -19.04
CA ASP A 61 6.55 -25.67 -19.96
C ASP A 61 6.78 -27.18 -20.13
N ALA A 62 6.24 -27.75 -21.20
CA ALA A 62 6.88 -28.88 -21.89
C ALA A 62 6.17 -29.18 -23.22
N SER A 63 6.44 -28.36 -24.24
CA SER A 63 6.25 -28.76 -25.64
C SER A 63 7.59 -28.58 -26.36
N LEU A 64 8.46 -29.60 -26.23
CA LEU A 64 9.53 -29.83 -27.18
C LEU A 64 8.93 -30.62 -28.34
N ASP A 65 8.78 -29.99 -29.50
CA ASP A 65 8.83 -30.74 -30.76
C ASP A 65 9.65 -29.92 -31.75
N ASP A 66 10.75 -30.54 -32.17
CA ASP A 66 11.76 -30.06 -33.10
C ASP A 66 11.45 -30.80 -34.40
N ASP A 67 11.05 -30.10 -35.46
CA ASP A 67 11.43 -30.46 -36.84
C ASP A 67 10.96 -29.42 -37.88
N ASP A 68 11.97 -28.81 -38.49
CA ASP A 68 12.19 -28.55 -39.91
C ASP A 68 11.45 -27.46 -40.75
N GLN A 69 12.31 -26.65 -41.38
CA GLN A 69 12.23 -25.97 -42.69
C GLN A 69 11.83 -24.48 -42.85
N ALA A 70 12.78 -23.79 -43.50
CA ALA A 70 12.70 -22.65 -44.43
C ALA A 70 12.93 -21.21 -43.91
N TYR A 71 14.16 -20.73 -44.20
CA TYR A 71 14.56 -19.38 -44.61
C TYR A 71 13.67 -18.18 -44.23
N MET A 72 14.15 -17.34 -43.30
CA MET A 72 14.15 -15.87 -43.43
C MET A 72 15.16 -15.26 -42.44
N LYS A 73 16.24 -14.64 -42.95
CA LYS A 73 17.17 -13.82 -42.16
C LYS A 73 16.46 -12.53 -41.71
N ARG A 74 15.83 -12.53 -40.54
CA ARG A 74 15.45 -11.29 -39.83
C ARG A 74 16.54 -10.94 -38.83
N GLN A 75 17.12 -9.75 -39.00
CA GLN A 75 18.08 -9.18 -38.07
C GLN A 75 17.45 -9.06 -36.68
N LEU A 76 17.85 -9.96 -35.78
CA LEU A 76 17.54 -9.87 -34.37
C LEU A 76 18.30 -8.67 -33.81
N LYS A 77 17.57 -7.58 -33.54
CA LYS A 77 18.04 -6.55 -32.62
C LYS A 77 18.33 -7.26 -31.31
N ASN A 78 19.57 -7.13 -30.87
CA ASN A 78 20.16 -7.83 -29.75
C ASN A 78 19.53 -7.35 -28.42
N THR A 79 18.28 -7.72 -28.14
CA THR A 79 17.74 -7.67 -26.79
C THR A 79 18.31 -8.89 -26.08
N LYS A 80 19.47 -8.72 -25.43
CA LYS A 80 20.10 -9.78 -24.63
C LYS A 80 19.01 -10.39 -23.73
N ARG A 81 18.62 -11.63 -24.03
CA ARG A 81 17.70 -12.42 -23.19
C ARG A 81 18.26 -12.34 -21.78
N LYS A 82 17.51 -11.73 -20.85
CA LYS A 82 17.85 -11.74 -19.42
C LYS A 82 18.10 -13.19 -19.03
N THR A 83 19.24 -13.45 -18.41
CA THR A 83 19.59 -14.81 -17.97
C THR A 83 18.50 -15.33 -17.03
N ARG A 84 18.30 -16.65 -17.00
CA ARG A 84 17.31 -17.31 -16.12
C ARG A 84 17.50 -16.88 -14.65
N GLN A 85 18.75 -16.65 -14.26
CA GLN A 85 19.13 -16.10 -12.95
C GLN A 85 18.67 -14.65 -12.73
N ALA A 86 18.76 -13.77 -13.73
CA ALA A 86 18.28 -12.40 -13.63
C ALA A 86 16.75 -12.33 -13.51
N LYS A 87 16.03 -13.22 -14.21
CA LYS A 87 14.56 -13.37 -14.05
C LYS A 87 14.19 -13.90 -12.66
N ALA A 88 14.91 -14.90 -12.15
CA ALA A 88 14.68 -15.44 -10.81
C ALA A 88 14.90 -14.39 -9.70
N LEU A 89 15.94 -13.56 -9.82
CA LEU A 89 16.19 -12.45 -8.89
C LEU A 89 15.12 -11.34 -8.97
N GLU A 90 14.52 -11.11 -10.14
CA GLU A 90 13.41 -10.17 -10.27
C GLU A 90 12.13 -10.70 -9.62
N ASN A 91 11.81 -11.98 -9.84
CA ASN A 91 10.66 -12.62 -9.20
C ASN A 91 10.82 -12.70 -7.68
N ALA A 92 12.05 -12.92 -7.18
CA ALA A 92 12.32 -12.88 -5.75
C ALA A 92 12.07 -11.48 -5.13
N LYS A 93 12.28 -10.39 -5.88
CA LYS A 93 11.97 -9.03 -5.42
C LYS A 93 10.48 -8.73 -5.37
N LYS A 94 9.69 -9.43 -6.18
CA LYS A 94 8.22 -9.37 -6.25
C LYS A 94 7.54 -10.33 -5.27
N ALA A 95 8.30 -11.22 -4.63
CA ALA A 95 7.77 -12.15 -3.65
C ALA A 95 7.23 -11.38 -2.42
N PRO A 96 6.17 -11.87 -1.78
CA PRO A 96 5.63 -11.26 -0.57
C PRO A 96 6.70 -11.24 0.53
N ARG A 97 7.05 -10.04 0.99
CA ARG A 97 8.04 -9.86 2.06
C ARG A 97 7.41 -10.08 3.42
N THR A 98 8.19 -10.66 4.33
CA THR A 98 7.77 -10.77 5.73
C THR A 98 7.92 -9.41 6.43
N PHE A 99 7.15 -9.18 7.50
CA PHE A 99 7.29 -7.97 8.30
C PHE A 99 8.74 -7.78 8.81
N MET A 100 9.41 -8.86 9.21
CA MET A 100 10.80 -8.82 9.68
C MET A 100 11.78 -8.38 8.59
N GLU A 101 11.55 -8.80 7.34
CA GLU A 101 12.37 -8.39 6.19
C GLU A 101 12.23 -6.89 5.93
N LEU A 102 11.00 -6.37 5.93
CA LEU A 102 10.73 -4.94 5.79
C LEU A 102 11.36 -4.12 6.92
N LEU A 103 11.36 -4.64 8.15
CA LEU A 103 11.96 -3.96 9.30
C LEU A 103 13.49 -3.86 9.18
N ASN A 104 14.14 -4.92 8.68
CA ASN A 104 15.58 -4.94 8.43
C ASN A 104 15.97 -3.97 7.30
N ASP A 105 15.22 -3.96 6.19
CA ASP A 105 15.46 -3.06 5.06
C ASP A 105 15.30 -1.59 5.44
N ALA A 106 14.35 -1.29 6.31
CA ALA A 106 14.08 0.07 6.78
C ALA A 106 15.20 0.64 7.66
N ASN A 107 16.12 -0.20 8.16
CA ASN A 107 17.30 0.17 8.94
C ASN A 107 17.01 1.27 9.99
N LEU A 108 16.00 1.03 10.83
CA LEU A 108 15.42 2.07 11.69
C LEU A 108 16.41 2.68 12.70
N GLU A 109 17.51 1.99 13.00
CA GLU A 109 18.58 2.47 13.89
C GLU A 109 19.39 3.61 13.27
N ALA A 110 19.55 3.61 11.94
CA ALA A 110 20.26 4.66 11.21
C ALA A 110 19.43 5.94 11.05
N LEU A 111 18.12 5.89 11.33
CA LEU A 111 17.27 7.07 11.28
C LEU A 111 17.63 8.05 12.40
N PRO A 112 17.83 9.34 12.09
CA PRO A 112 18.02 10.38 13.09
C PRO A 112 16.92 10.38 14.17
N PRO A 113 17.21 10.84 15.40
CA PRO A 113 16.30 10.74 16.54
C PRO A 113 15.00 11.54 16.37
N HIS A 114 14.99 12.54 15.48
CA HIS A 114 13.82 13.38 15.19
C HIS A 114 12.86 12.76 14.17
N VAL A 115 13.26 11.69 13.46
CA VAL A 115 12.41 11.03 12.46
C VAL A 115 11.56 9.96 13.17
N PRO A 116 10.23 10.05 13.12
CA PRO A 116 9.35 9.02 13.65
C PRO A 116 9.59 7.69 12.91
N SER A 117 9.82 6.63 13.67
CA SER A 117 9.97 5.27 13.15
C SER A 117 8.94 4.35 13.81
N TYR A 118 8.74 3.15 13.27
CA TYR A 118 7.81 2.16 13.84
C TYR A 118 8.05 1.93 15.34
N LEU A 119 9.32 1.88 15.77
CA LEU A 119 9.72 1.69 17.17
C LEU A 119 9.62 2.95 18.03
N ARG A 120 9.72 4.14 17.42
CA ARG A 120 9.73 5.44 18.12
C ARG A 120 8.40 6.17 18.07
N ALA A 121 7.44 5.67 17.28
CA ALA A 121 6.07 6.15 17.23
C ALA A 121 5.36 5.81 18.54
N ALA A 122 5.78 6.46 19.62
CA ALA A 122 5.13 6.39 20.90
C ALA A 122 3.92 7.31 20.87
N VAL A 123 2.77 6.80 21.30
CA VAL A 123 1.66 7.65 21.70
C VAL A 123 2.17 8.49 22.86
N GLY A 124 2.11 9.83 22.72
CA GLY A 124 2.53 10.74 23.77
C GLY A 124 1.80 10.47 25.09
N PRO A 125 2.29 11.02 26.20
CA PRO A 125 1.64 10.87 27.51
C PRO A 125 0.13 11.16 27.38
N PRO A 126 -0.77 10.34 27.95
CA PRO A 126 -2.20 10.55 27.82
C PRO A 126 -2.58 11.99 28.19
N SER A 127 -3.13 12.74 27.22
CA SER A 127 -3.46 14.16 27.37
C SER A 127 -4.60 14.43 28.38
N ALA A 128 -5.38 13.41 28.73
CA ALA A 128 -6.54 13.55 29.61
C ALA A 128 -6.18 13.32 31.08
N THR A 129 -6.36 14.36 31.90
CA THR A 129 -6.24 14.30 33.38
C THR A 129 -7.22 13.30 34.02
N SER A 130 -8.34 12.98 33.35
CA SER A 130 -9.33 12.03 33.85
C SER A 130 -9.28 10.71 33.08
N ARG A 131 -8.91 9.62 33.77
CA ARG A 131 -9.06 8.26 33.25
C ARG A 131 -10.56 7.97 33.08
N ARG A 132 -10.99 7.63 31.86
CA ARG A 132 -12.37 7.19 31.61
C ARG A 132 -12.49 5.72 32.02
N HIS A 133 -13.55 5.40 32.76
CA HIS A 133 -13.82 4.04 33.21
C HIS A 133 -14.97 3.46 32.40
N PHE A 134 -14.70 2.35 31.72
CA PHE A 134 -15.67 1.65 30.89
C PHE A 134 -15.95 0.26 31.45
N CYS A 135 -17.16 -0.22 31.17
CA CYS A 135 -17.61 -1.53 31.57
C CYS A 135 -17.00 -2.57 30.63
N THR A 136 -16.36 -3.59 31.20
CA THR A 136 -15.72 -4.68 30.42
C THR A 136 -16.72 -5.62 29.74
N VAL A 137 -18.02 -5.50 30.07
CA VAL A 137 -19.08 -6.33 29.50
C VAL A 137 -19.74 -5.66 28.31
N CYS A 138 -20.04 -4.35 28.38
CA CYS A 138 -20.84 -3.64 27.39
C CYS A 138 -20.23 -2.31 26.88
N GLY A 139 -19.06 -1.90 27.38
CA GLY A 139 -18.35 -0.70 26.91
C GLY A 139 -18.89 0.65 27.40
N PHE A 140 -20.06 0.70 28.04
CA PHE A 140 -20.59 1.95 28.63
C PHE A 140 -19.79 2.41 29.85
N THR A 141 -20.04 3.64 30.32
CA THR A 141 -19.40 4.16 31.53
C THR A 141 -19.65 3.26 32.73
N ALA A 142 -18.58 2.94 33.47
CA ALA A 142 -18.65 2.04 34.60
C ALA A 142 -18.51 2.78 35.92
N ASN A 143 -19.54 2.63 36.75
CA ASN A 143 -19.61 3.24 38.08
C ASN A 143 -19.22 2.27 39.19
N TYR A 144 -19.17 0.96 38.90
CA TYR A 144 -18.93 -0.09 39.88
C TYR A 144 -17.63 -0.84 39.60
N THR A 145 -17.03 -1.39 40.64
CA THR A 145 -15.78 -2.15 40.60
C THR A 145 -15.97 -3.49 41.30
N CYS A 146 -15.52 -4.57 40.67
CA CYS A 146 -15.57 -5.90 41.26
C CYS A 146 -14.56 -6.03 42.41
N VAL A 147 -15.02 -6.46 43.58
CA VAL A 147 -14.16 -6.65 44.77
C VAL A 147 -13.16 -7.80 44.65
N ARG A 148 -13.38 -8.76 43.74
CA ARG A 148 -12.49 -9.91 43.56
C ARG A 148 -11.32 -9.65 42.63
N CYS A 149 -11.54 -8.92 41.53
CA CYS A 149 -10.54 -8.75 40.46
C CYS A 149 -10.33 -7.29 40.01
N GLY A 150 -11.03 -6.33 40.61
CA GLY A 150 -10.83 -4.90 40.34
C GLY A 150 -11.34 -4.40 38.98
N VAL A 151 -11.92 -5.25 38.12
CA VAL A 151 -12.49 -4.80 36.85
C VAL A 151 -13.81 -4.07 37.05
N ARG A 152 -14.15 -3.18 36.12
CA ARG A 152 -15.31 -2.29 36.25
C ARG A 152 -16.52 -2.72 35.42
N PHE A 153 -17.70 -2.44 35.96
CA PHE A 153 -18.99 -2.71 35.31
C PHE A 153 -20.02 -1.59 35.55
N CYS A 154 -21.05 -1.52 34.70
CA CYS A 154 -22.04 -0.44 34.75
C CYS A 154 -23.32 -0.78 35.54
N SER A 155 -23.66 -2.05 35.71
CA SER A 155 -24.92 -2.50 36.33
C SER A 155 -24.82 -3.90 36.91
N ILE A 156 -25.81 -4.29 37.74
CA ILE A 156 -25.92 -5.63 38.32
C ILE A 156 -25.99 -6.70 37.22
N ARG A 157 -26.68 -6.44 36.11
CA ARG A 157 -26.71 -7.37 34.96
C ARG A 157 -25.30 -7.65 34.44
N CYS A 158 -24.49 -6.60 34.29
CA CYS A 158 -23.10 -6.75 33.88
C CYS A 158 -22.22 -7.37 34.97
N GLN A 159 -22.57 -7.22 36.25
CA GLN A 159 -21.90 -7.92 37.35
C GLN A 159 -22.07 -9.43 37.26
N VAL A 160 -23.28 -9.92 36.99
CA VAL A 160 -23.55 -11.36 36.82
C VAL A 160 -22.76 -11.92 35.65
N ILE A 161 -22.87 -11.30 34.48
CA ILE A 161 -22.12 -11.70 33.29
C ILE A 161 -20.62 -11.66 33.55
N HIS A 162 -20.14 -10.63 34.25
CA HIS A 162 -18.75 -10.54 34.67
C HIS A 162 -18.34 -11.71 35.55
N ASN A 163 -19.11 -12.02 36.60
CA ASN A 163 -18.82 -13.11 37.53
C ASN A 163 -18.72 -14.45 36.81
N ASP A 164 -19.62 -14.72 35.86
CA ASP A 164 -19.70 -16.00 35.16
C ASP A 164 -18.57 -16.16 34.15
N THR A 165 -18.28 -15.10 33.39
CA THR A 165 -17.43 -15.23 32.18
C THR A 165 -16.07 -14.58 32.30
N ARG A 166 -15.89 -13.55 33.15
CA ARG A 166 -14.71 -12.64 33.15
C ARG A 166 -14.00 -12.49 34.50
N CYS A 167 -14.60 -12.89 35.62
CA CYS A 167 -14.01 -12.66 36.95
C CYS A 167 -12.75 -13.51 37.18
N LEU A 168 -11.68 -12.88 37.68
CA LEU A 168 -10.36 -13.49 37.91
C LEU A 168 -9.68 -14.03 36.65
N LYS A 169 -10.25 -13.79 35.46
CA LYS A 169 -9.60 -14.02 34.18
C LYS A 169 -8.96 -12.72 33.77
N PHE A 170 -7.63 -12.70 33.69
CA PHE A 170 -6.90 -11.53 33.22
C PHE A 170 -7.36 -11.21 31.80
N VAL A 171 -8.04 -10.07 31.63
CA VAL A 171 -8.27 -9.48 30.32
C VAL A 171 -7.10 -8.51 30.13
N ALA A 172 -6.11 -8.95 29.35
CA ALA A 172 -4.99 -8.13 28.89
C ALA A 172 -5.47 -7.19 27.76
#